data_AF-A0A5U8JJV0-F1
#
_entry.id   AF-A0A5U8JJV0-F1
#
_cell.length_a   1.000
_cell.length_b   1.000
_cell.length_c   1.000
_cell.angle_alpha   90.00
_cell.angle_beta   90.00
_cell.angle_gamma   90.00
#
_symmetry.space_group_name_H-M   'P 1'
#
loop_
_entity.id
_entity.type
_entity.pdbx_description
1 polymer ?
#
loop_
_entity_poly.entity_id
_entity_poly.type
_entity_poly.pdbx_seq_one_letter_code
_entity_poly.pdbx_strand_id
1 'polypeptide(L)'
;MRMNHMSLNRKWILFSLVLVSPAILAAENLNFNYTRADALSLEPQLGLQAKACHSKAEPMDIHVRFDKNVDMKGISEIRLDISGSAYAKSYTVFSPSVKGRADLAPDFLVPWGAHAKGAVNVNETNNVYIPGVPAHNEQPFCFSNGGPRFYSIIYPPAFSFSGLLPIFRDPPYYGDPLGALTKKDFDNKCQRAYDVMVKNQLKDQIEYYWPYGTDLYQHRLIKYKEIGPRTGSYFIEDGIKASGKRFMFAETSLNVFFSERVPDQPPRTESNTTSHDYNMDENCTSSKCSFVFPTGKGNVGNNILSGSGFLVKLNNRNITSLTLNVFAKNGQQTWKWELKDDNHRNDLYALYSFGGSYRIEGSFPKSDDPYNIAGFYVDKKTPGFYSGTLVTRSALNTTYTNFNKVTPLSLPAVQKGAINLVNTDSLTFTVGTGKNGAPTLGVFGQPLKFAPLSVNGKEVASAMDVRNACY
;
A
#
# COMPACT_ATOMS: atom_id res chain seq x y z
N MET A 1 63.13 -23.28 65.19
CA MET A 1 62.21 -22.81 64.12
C MET A 1 61.25 -21.81 64.73
N ARG A 2 61.29 -20.55 64.27
CA ARG A 2 60.34 -19.50 64.66
C ARG A 2 59.62 -19.03 63.40
N MET A 3 58.31 -19.22 63.38
CA MET A 3 57.41 -18.65 62.38
C MET A 3 57.34 -17.14 62.59
N ASN A 4 57.68 -16.37 61.55
CA ASN A 4 57.45 -14.93 61.53
C ASN A 4 56.07 -14.66 60.94
N HIS A 5 55.10 -14.35 61.79
CA HIS A 5 53.86 -13.73 61.37
C HIS A 5 54.15 -12.25 61.01
N MET A 6 54.20 -11.93 59.72
CA MET A 6 54.15 -10.52 59.29
C MET A 6 52.69 -10.05 59.31
N SER A 7 52.34 -9.27 60.33
CA SER A 7 51.13 -8.46 60.37
C SER A 7 51.31 -7.24 59.46
N LEU A 8 50.68 -7.25 58.29
CA LEU A 8 50.65 -6.12 57.35
C LEU A 8 49.54 -5.13 57.75
N ASN A 9 49.80 -4.37 58.81
CA ASN A 9 48.88 -3.35 59.33
C ASN A 9 49.18 -1.97 58.72
N ARG A 10 49.15 -1.85 57.38
CA ARG A 10 49.21 -0.55 56.67
C ARG A 10 48.43 -0.61 55.35
N LYS A 11 47.20 -0.11 55.38
CA LYS A 11 46.24 0.00 54.25
C LYS A 11 46.76 0.77 53.01
N TRP A 12 47.92 1.42 53.08
CA TRP A 12 48.43 2.29 52.02
C TRP A 12 49.45 1.64 51.06
N ILE A 13 50.01 0.46 51.38
CA ILE A 13 51.03 -0.17 50.53
C ILE A 13 50.41 -1.01 49.40
N LEU A 14 49.22 -1.59 49.61
CA LEU A 14 48.51 -2.35 48.56
C LEU A 14 47.97 -1.44 47.44
N PHE A 15 47.63 -0.19 47.74
CA PHE A 15 47.18 0.76 46.71
C PHE A 15 48.30 1.15 45.73
N SER A 16 49.56 1.19 46.19
CA SER A 16 50.69 1.54 45.32
C SER A 16 51.12 0.39 44.39
N LEU A 17 50.81 -0.87 44.72
CA LEU A 17 51.19 -2.01 43.87
C LEU A 17 50.21 -2.25 42.71
N VAL A 18 48.95 -1.82 42.87
CA VAL A 18 47.90 -1.91 41.83
C VAL A 18 48.03 -0.77 40.79
N LEU A 19 48.60 0.37 41.16
CA LEU A 19 48.71 1.54 40.28
C LEU A 19 49.94 1.57 39.35
N VAL A 20 50.92 0.68 39.53
CA VAL A 20 52.22 0.75 38.80
C VAL A 20 52.50 -0.49 37.93
N SER A 21 51.60 -1.47 37.86
CA SER A 21 51.86 -2.72 37.12
C SER A 21 50.69 -3.09 36.19
N PRO A 22 50.75 -2.81 34.87
CA PRO A 22 49.73 -3.26 33.91
C PRO A 22 49.74 -4.78 33.65
N ALA A 23 50.60 -5.54 34.33
CA ALA A 23 50.94 -6.91 33.96
C ALA A 23 50.36 -8.02 34.88
N ILE A 24 49.41 -7.71 35.76
CA ILE A 24 48.79 -8.75 36.65
C ILE A 24 47.37 -9.15 36.18
N LEU A 25 46.87 -8.60 35.07
CA LEU A 25 45.63 -9.10 34.43
C LEU A 25 45.86 -10.29 33.48
N ALA A 26 47.10 -10.79 33.38
CA ALA A 26 47.47 -11.96 32.56
C ALA A 26 47.99 -13.11 33.44
N ALA A 27 47.25 -13.46 34.49
CA ALA A 27 47.51 -14.66 35.28
C ALA A 27 46.20 -15.47 35.45
N GLU A 28 45.81 -16.19 34.40
CA GLU A 28 44.67 -17.14 34.38
C GLU A 28 44.88 -18.39 35.27
N ASN A 29 45.82 -18.40 36.22
CA ASN A 29 46.14 -19.57 37.04
C ASN A 29 46.45 -19.26 38.52
N LEU A 30 45.74 -18.30 39.10
CA LEU A 30 45.69 -18.17 40.56
C LEU A 30 44.28 -18.46 41.06
N ASN A 31 44.12 -19.68 41.59
CA ASN A 31 42.98 -20.19 42.34
C ASN A 31 42.72 -19.33 43.61
N PHE A 32 42.25 -18.10 43.43
CA PHE A 32 41.67 -17.33 44.52
C PHE A 32 40.16 -17.57 44.53
N ASN A 33 39.77 -18.53 45.36
CA ASN A 33 38.38 -18.84 45.67
C ASN A 33 37.79 -17.67 46.47
N TYR A 34 37.22 -16.67 45.79
CA TYR A 34 36.43 -15.62 46.41
C TYR A 34 35.04 -16.17 46.76
N THR A 35 34.96 -16.97 47.82
CA THR A 35 33.68 -17.32 48.46
C THR A 35 33.23 -16.17 49.37
N ARG A 36 32.53 -15.19 48.80
CA ARG A 36 31.48 -14.47 49.53
C ARG A 36 30.18 -14.64 48.76
N ALA A 37 29.31 -15.48 49.29
CA ALA A 37 28.01 -15.81 48.70
C ALA A 37 26.99 -14.65 48.75
N ASP A 38 27.30 -13.52 49.39
CA ASP A 38 26.31 -12.46 49.66
C ASP A 38 26.75 -11.04 49.27
N ALA A 39 27.70 -10.88 48.35
CA ALA A 39 28.08 -9.54 47.86
C ALA A 39 28.40 -9.57 46.36
N LEU A 40 27.46 -9.07 45.56
CA LEU A 40 27.74 -8.64 44.19
C LEU A 40 28.85 -7.57 44.28
N SER A 41 29.99 -7.84 43.63
CA SER A 41 31.08 -6.87 43.36
C SER A 41 30.53 -5.57 42.72
N LEU A 42 31.33 -4.55 42.46
CA LEU A 42 30.87 -3.43 41.61
C LEU A 42 30.63 -3.85 40.14
N GLU A 43 31.14 -5.01 39.72
CA GLU A 43 31.06 -5.55 38.35
C GLU A 43 29.72 -6.20 37.91
N PRO A 44 28.90 -6.84 38.77
CA PRO A 44 27.68 -7.52 38.34
C PRO A 44 26.55 -6.57 37.95
N GLN A 45 26.42 -5.39 38.57
CA GLN A 45 25.38 -4.43 38.14
C GLN A 45 25.65 -3.89 36.73
N LEU A 46 26.92 -3.61 36.41
CA LEU A 46 27.35 -3.21 35.07
C LEU A 46 27.17 -4.36 34.06
N GLY A 47 27.52 -5.59 34.44
CA GLY A 47 27.29 -6.78 33.62
C GLY A 47 25.81 -7.12 33.44
N LEU A 48 24.97 -6.84 34.43
CA LEU A 48 23.52 -6.99 34.36
C LEU A 48 22.92 -5.94 33.42
N GLN A 49 23.30 -4.67 33.57
CA GLN A 49 22.86 -3.57 32.72
C GLN A 49 23.25 -3.80 31.26
N ALA A 50 24.50 -4.21 30.98
CA ALA A 50 24.97 -4.54 29.64
C ALA A 50 24.22 -5.72 29.00
N LYS A 51 23.61 -6.59 29.80
CA LYS A 51 22.82 -7.75 29.33
C LYS A 51 21.32 -7.48 29.30
N ALA A 52 20.86 -6.42 29.96
CA ALA A 52 19.44 -6.19 30.19
C ALA A 52 18.80 -5.33 29.10
N CYS A 53 19.52 -4.36 28.53
CA CYS A 53 18.95 -3.31 27.69
C CYS A 53 19.68 -3.22 26.38
N HIS A 54 19.03 -2.55 25.43
CA HIS A 54 19.69 -2.27 24.19
C HIS A 54 20.78 -1.22 24.34
N SER A 55 21.84 -1.38 23.57
CA SER A 55 22.81 -0.30 23.32
C SER A 55 22.35 0.51 22.11
N LYS A 56 22.73 1.79 22.07
CA LYS A 56 22.55 2.62 20.87
C LYS A 56 23.30 2.11 19.64
N ALA A 57 24.32 1.26 19.85
CA ALA A 57 25.03 0.55 18.80
C ALA A 57 24.18 -0.51 18.09
N GLU A 58 23.12 -1.01 18.74
CA GLU A 58 22.35 -2.14 18.22
C GLU A 58 21.34 -1.69 17.18
N PRO A 59 21.03 -2.57 16.20
CA PRO A 59 20.02 -2.29 15.19
C PRO A 59 18.64 -2.12 15.82
N MET A 60 17.73 -1.49 15.08
CA MET A 60 16.33 -1.34 15.47
C MET A 60 15.45 -1.46 14.24
N ASP A 61 14.36 -2.22 14.39
CA ASP A 61 13.38 -2.43 13.35
C ASP A 61 12.20 -1.46 13.53
N ILE A 62 11.78 -0.83 12.43
CA ILE A 62 10.61 0.03 12.37
C ILE A 62 9.67 -0.53 11.30
N HIS A 63 8.51 -1.01 11.72
CA HIS A 63 7.48 -1.52 10.82
C HIS A 63 6.48 -0.42 10.45
N VAL A 64 6.09 -0.34 9.19
CA VAL A 64 4.96 0.45 8.70
C VAL A 64 3.97 -0.51 8.06
N ARG A 65 2.85 -0.77 8.75
CA ARG A 65 1.85 -1.78 8.40
C ARG A 65 0.56 -1.12 7.97
N PHE A 66 -0.12 -1.77 7.04
CA PHE A 66 -1.46 -1.40 6.61
C PHE A 66 -2.39 -2.57 6.89
N ASP A 67 -3.46 -2.34 7.66
CA ASP A 67 -4.48 -3.36 7.84
C ASP A 67 -5.22 -3.60 6.50
N LYS A 68 -5.89 -4.75 6.40
CA LYS A 68 -6.71 -5.08 5.24
C LYS A 68 -7.91 -4.12 5.14
N ASN A 69 -8.25 -3.74 3.91
CA ASN A 69 -9.42 -2.91 3.56
C ASN A 69 -9.38 -1.51 4.19
N VAL A 70 -8.18 -0.93 4.36
CA VAL A 70 -8.04 0.48 4.73
C VAL A 70 -8.33 1.33 3.50
N ASP A 71 -9.28 2.27 3.63
CA ASP A 71 -9.57 3.27 2.60
C ASP A 71 -8.57 4.44 2.70
N MET A 72 -7.75 4.59 1.67
CA MET A 72 -6.71 5.60 1.52
C MET A 72 -7.16 6.77 0.63
N LYS A 73 -8.44 6.86 0.23
CA LYS A 73 -8.96 7.94 -0.63
C LYS A 73 -8.62 9.36 -0.14
N GLY A 74 -8.54 9.54 1.18
CA GLY A 74 -8.21 10.80 1.84
C GLY A 74 -6.71 11.03 2.05
N ILE A 75 -5.88 9.99 1.94
CA ILE A 75 -4.44 10.00 2.26
C ILE A 75 -3.64 9.91 0.97
N SER A 76 -2.99 11.01 0.59
CA SER A 76 -2.16 11.07 -0.61
C SER A 76 -0.78 10.47 -0.41
N GLU A 77 -0.26 10.52 0.82
CA GLU A 77 1.11 10.08 1.09
C GLU A 77 1.31 9.78 2.59
N ILE A 78 2.09 8.75 2.89
CA ILE A 78 2.63 8.51 4.23
C ILE A 78 4.16 8.49 4.13
N ARG A 79 4.82 9.34 4.91
CA ARG A 79 6.27 9.51 4.87
C ARG A 79 6.87 9.32 6.25
N LEU A 80 7.97 8.59 6.32
CA LEU A 80 8.80 8.46 7.51
C LEU A 80 10.16 9.08 7.25
N ASP A 81 10.47 10.13 8.01
CA ASP A 81 11.78 10.77 8.02
C ASP A 81 12.54 10.36 9.28
N ILE A 82 13.76 9.87 9.12
CA ILE A 82 14.62 9.39 10.21
C ILE A 82 15.95 10.12 10.13
N SER A 83 16.33 10.80 11.20
CA SER A 83 17.66 11.38 11.35
C SER A 83 18.43 10.66 12.44
N GLY A 84 19.72 10.42 12.20
CA GLY A 84 20.61 9.77 13.16
C GLY A 84 22.06 10.00 12.82
N SER A 85 22.93 9.36 13.56
CA SER A 85 24.38 9.44 13.34
C SER A 85 25.07 8.12 13.65
N ALA A 86 26.28 7.95 13.11
CA ALA A 86 27.11 6.82 13.46
C ALA A 86 27.32 6.78 14.97
N TYR A 87 27.29 5.58 15.55
CA TYR A 87 27.47 5.41 16.97
C TYR A 87 28.92 5.06 17.29
N ALA A 88 29.58 5.86 18.12
CA ALA A 88 30.92 5.53 18.60
C ALA A 88 30.83 4.38 19.60
N LYS A 89 31.52 3.27 19.30
CA LYS A 89 31.66 2.13 20.20
C LYS A 89 32.40 2.61 21.45
N SER A 90 31.67 2.72 22.55
CA SER A 90 32.25 3.04 23.84
C SER A 90 32.61 1.75 24.57
N TYR A 91 33.90 1.52 24.77
CA TYR A 91 34.41 0.47 25.66
C TYR A 91 34.64 1.00 27.08
N THR A 92 34.42 2.29 27.32
CA THR A 92 34.51 2.90 28.65
C THR A 92 33.28 2.54 29.46
N VAL A 93 33.30 1.32 29.99
CA VAL A 93 32.54 0.94 31.19
C VAL A 93 33.29 1.42 32.46
N PHE A 94 34.56 1.86 32.33
CA PHE A 94 35.43 2.20 33.45
C PHE A 94 36.23 3.49 33.20
N SER A 95 36.11 4.43 34.14
CA SER A 95 36.90 5.66 34.33
C SER A 95 36.40 6.96 33.67
N PRO A 96 36.13 8.01 34.47
CA PRO A 96 35.93 9.38 33.98
C PRO A 96 37.19 10.02 33.36
N SER A 97 38.36 9.40 33.50
CA SER A 97 39.66 10.02 33.18
C SER A 97 40.28 9.58 31.85
N VAL A 98 39.66 8.66 31.10
CA VAL A 98 40.15 8.29 29.76
C VAL A 98 39.21 8.88 28.71
N LYS A 99 39.47 10.12 28.32
CA LYS A 99 38.99 10.65 27.03
C LYS A 99 39.62 9.80 25.94
N GLY A 100 38.93 8.74 25.53
CA GLY A 100 39.39 7.82 24.50
C GLY A 100 39.67 8.59 23.22
N ARG A 101 40.93 8.56 22.74
CA ARG A 101 41.37 9.13 21.45
C ARG A 101 40.83 8.36 20.24
N ALA A 102 39.77 7.58 20.39
CA ALA A 102 39.25 6.62 19.41
C ALA A 102 38.10 7.19 18.57
N ASP A 103 38.06 8.51 18.38
CA ASP A 103 36.77 9.19 18.21
C ASP A 103 36.19 9.15 16.78
N LEU A 104 36.96 8.74 15.75
CA LEU A 104 36.51 8.84 14.35
C LEU A 104 37.00 7.72 13.40
N ALA A 105 37.82 6.77 13.85
CA ALA A 105 38.25 5.68 12.96
C ALA A 105 37.05 4.74 12.67
N PRO A 106 36.82 4.30 11.42
CA PRO A 106 35.67 3.48 11.05
C PRO A 106 35.48 2.22 11.91
N ASP A 107 36.57 1.60 12.36
CA ASP A 107 36.55 0.38 13.19
C ASP A 107 35.89 0.60 14.57
N PHE A 108 35.94 1.83 15.08
CA PHE A 108 35.32 2.24 16.35
C PHE A 108 33.91 2.80 16.19
N LEU A 109 33.37 2.81 14.97
CA LEU A 109 32.02 3.29 14.72
C LEU A 109 31.11 2.13 14.32
N VAL A 110 29.85 2.23 14.71
CA VAL A 110 28.76 1.52 14.02
C VAL A 110 28.15 2.53 13.05
N PRO A 111 28.26 2.31 11.73
CA PRO A 111 27.79 3.28 10.75
C PRO A 111 26.28 3.46 10.86
N TRP A 112 25.83 4.68 10.58
CA TRP A 112 24.41 4.96 10.40
C TRP A 112 23.95 4.46 9.03
N GLY A 113 22.75 3.94 8.98
CA GLY A 113 22.10 3.53 7.75
C GLY A 113 20.73 2.96 8.04
N ALA A 114 19.83 3.11 7.07
CA ALA A 114 18.47 2.60 7.11
C ALA A 114 18.16 1.90 5.78
N HIS A 115 17.54 0.74 5.86
CA HIS A 115 17.09 -0.02 4.69
C HIS A 115 15.59 -0.29 4.80
N ALA A 116 14.82 0.24 3.87
CA ALA A 116 13.37 0.07 3.80
C ALA A 116 13.02 -0.99 2.76
N LYS A 117 12.29 -2.03 3.17
CA LYS A 117 11.83 -3.10 2.29
C LYS A 117 10.40 -3.50 2.60
N GLY A 118 9.61 -3.73 1.56
CA GLY A 118 8.24 -4.23 1.73
C GLY A 118 7.40 -4.11 0.48
N ALA A 119 6.13 -4.46 0.63
CA ALA A 119 5.15 -4.42 -0.44
C ALA A 119 3.77 -4.07 0.09
N VAL A 120 2.96 -3.49 -0.78
CA VAL A 120 1.54 -3.21 -0.55
C VAL A 120 0.78 -3.44 -1.85
N ASN A 121 -0.33 -4.16 -1.75
CA ASN A 121 -1.26 -4.29 -2.85
C ASN A 121 -2.44 -3.34 -2.62
N VAL A 122 -2.79 -2.57 -3.64
CA VAL A 122 -3.84 -1.56 -3.59
C VAL A 122 -4.84 -1.78 -4.72
N ASN A 123 -6.12 -1.84 -4.38
CA ASN A 123 -7.19 -1.67 -5.35
C ASN A 123 -7.40 -0.18 -5.62
N GLU A 124 -7.03 0.25 -6.82
CA GLU A 124 -7.17 1.63 -7.28
C GLU A 124 -8.43 1.78 -8.11
N THR A 125 -9.31 2.69 -7.70
CA THR A 125 -10.51 3.06 -8.44
C THR A 125 -10.26 4.35 -9.21
N ASN A 126 -10.43 4.28 -10.52
CA ASN A 126 -10.28 5.38 -11.45
C ASN A 126 -11.57 5.62 -12.24
N ASN A 127 -11.93 6.88 -12.46
CA ASN A 127 -12.97 7.24 -13.42
C ASN A 127 -12.38 7.31 -14.83
N VAL A 128 -12.98 6.56 -15.75
CA VAL A 128 -12.64 6.54 -17.18
C VAL A 128 -13.75 7.21 -17.96
N TYR A 129 -13.38 8.20 -18.78
CA TYR A 129 -14.31 8.84 -19.70
C TYR A 129 -14.44 8.01 -20.98
N ILE A 130 -15.67 7.63 -21.31
CA ILE A 130 -16.02 6.96 -22.55
C ILE A 130 -16.70 8.00 -23.45
N PRO A 131 -16.10 8.34 -24.60
CA PRO A 131 -16.67 9.32 -25.53
C PRO A 131 -18.00 8.81 -26.09
N GLY A 132 -18.89 9.74 -26.40
CA GLY A 132 -20.15 9.41 -27.06
C GLY A 132 -19.91 8.90 -28.47
N VAL A 133 -20.76 7.99 -28.93
CA VAL A 133 -20.75 7.45 -30.29
C VAL A 133 -22.00 7.96 -30.99
N PRO A 134 -21.88 8.80 -32.04
CA PRO A 134 -23.03 9.23 -32.82
C PRO A 134 -23.80 8.05 -33.42
N ALA A 135 -25.11 8.24 -33.60
CA ALA A 135 -25.94 7.28 -34.30
C ALA A 135 -25.41 7.09 -35.74
N HIS A 136 -25.33 5.86 -36.21
CA HIS A 136 -24.78 5.51 -37.52
C HIS A 136 -25.52 4.33 -38.16
N ASN A 137 -25.41 4.21 -39.47
CA ASN A 137 -26.04 3.14 -40.24
C ASN A 137 -25.04 2.00 -40.51
N GLU A 138 -25.50 0.77 -40.35
CA GLU A 138 -24.72 -0.45 -40.59
C GLU A 138 -25.38 -1.37 -41.63
N GLN A 139 -24.60 -2.33 -42.15
CA GLN A 139 -25.04 -3.34 -43.12
C GLN A 139 -25.60 -2.74 -44.44
N PRO A 140 -24.74 -2.12 -45.27
CA PRO A 140 -25.17 -1.55 -46.54
C PRO A 140 -25.59 -2.63 -47.54
N PHE A 141 -26.65 -2.34 -48.29
CA PHE A 141 -27.14 -3.16 -49.39
C PHE A 141 -27.70 -2.33 -50.54
N CYS A 142 -27.77 -2.90 -51.74
CA CYS A 142 -28.40 -2.25 -52.88
C CYS A 142 -29.26 -3.20 -53.72
N PHE A 143 -30.08 -2.65 -54.62
CA PHE A 143 -30.73 -3.43 -55.67
C PHE A 143 -30.04 -3.15 -57.01
N SER A 144 -29.91 -4.18 -57.84
CA SER A 144 -29.24 -4.09 -59.13
C SER A 144 -30.03 -4.83 -60.21
N ASN A 145 -30.03 -4.28 -61.43
CA ASN A 145 -30.57 -4.96 -62.61
C ASN A 145 -29.59 -5.99 -63.21
N GLY A 146 -28.30 -5.89 -62.85
CA GLY A 146 -27.21 -6.74 -63.33
C GLY A 146 -27.02 -8.07 -62.59
N GLY A 147 -28.02 -8.55 -61.85
CA GLY A 147 -27.95 -9.78 -61.06
C GLY A 147 -28.35 -11.05 -61.80
N PRO A 148 -27.98 -12.25 -61.29
CA PRO A 148 -28.71 -13.47 -61.64
C PRO A 148 -30.21 -13.21 -61.42
N ARG A 149 -30.98 -13.24 -62.50
CA ARG A 149 -32.43 -13.11 -62.45
C ARG A 149 -32.96 -14.40 -61.85
N PHE A 150 -33.17 -14.43 -60.54
CA PHE A 150 -33.85 -15.55 -59.90
C PHE A 150 -35.31 -15.57 -60.37
N TYR A 151 -35.57 -16.30 -61.45
CA TYR A 151 -36.90 -16.62 -61.96
C TYR A 151 -37.53 -17.78 -61.17
N SER A 152 -37.33 -17.87 -59.86
CA SER A 152 -38.15 -18.77 -59.05
C SER A 152 -39.51 -18.08 -58.81
N ILE A 153 -40.40 -18.25 -59.78
CA ILE A 153 -41.81 -17.81 -59.76
C ILE A 153 -42.58 -18.51 -58.61
N ILE A 154 -41.99 -19.55 -57.99
CA ILE A 154 -42.68 -20.43 -57.04
C ILE A 154 -42.58 -19.92 -55.59
N TYR A 155 -41.48 -19.26 -55.21
CA TYR A 155 -41.36 -18.61 -53.89
C TYR A 155 -40.47 -17.37 -53.99
N PRO A 156 -41.00 -16.14 -53.77
CA PRO A 156 -40.14 -14.97 -53.65
C PRO A 156 -39.17 -15.21 -52.49
N PRO A 157 -37.85 -15.04 -52.70
CA PRO A 157 -36.91 -15.25 -51.61
C PRO A 157 -37.15 -14.25 -50.49
N ALA A 158 -36.73 -14.63 -49.27
CA ALA A 158 -36.79 -13.75 -48.13
C ALA A 158 -36.11 -12.41 -48.47
N PHE A 159 -36.71 -11.30 -48.01
CA PHE A 159 -36.18 -9.94 -48.16
C PHE A 159 -36.27 -9.34 -49.57
N SER A 160 -37.12 -9.91 -50.44
CA SER A 160 -37.36 -9.35 -51.77
C SER A 160 -38.45 -8.26 -51.77
N PHE A 161 -38.21 -7.16 -52.49
CA PHE A 161 -39.24 -6.16 -52.75
C PHE A 161 -39.78 -6.34 -54.17
N SER A 162 -41.02 -6.80 -54.30
CA SER A 162 -41.70 -6.96 -55.60
C SER A 162 -40.84 -7.72 -56.64
N GLY A 163 -40.11 -8.75 -56.19
CA GLY A 163 -39.20 -9.56 -57.00
C GLY A 163 -37.75 -9.09 -57.09
N LEU A 164 -37.39 -7.96 -56.44
CA LEU A 164 -36.00 -7.47 -56.38
C LEU A 164 -35.29 -8.03 -55.15
N LEU A 165 -34.07 -8.54 -55.31
CA LEU A 165 -33.27 -9.07 -54.20
C LEU A 165 -32.19 -8.07 -53.76
N PRO A 166 -32.04 -7.85 -52.44
CA PRO A 166 -30.98 -7.02 -51.91
C PRO A 166 -29.63 -7.74 -52.06
N ILE A 167 -28.61 -6.99 -52.45
CA ILE A 167 -27.22 -7.43 -52.49
C ILE A 167 -26.54 -6.78 -51.29
N PHE A 168 -26.16 -7.57 -50.29
CA PHE A 168 -25.50 -7.08 -49.07
C PHE A 168 -23.97 -7.06 -49.22
N ARG A 169 -23.32 -6.06 -48.62
CA ARG A 169 -21.85 -6.01 -48.54
C ARG A 169 -21.28 -7.08 -47.61
N ASP A 170 -21.89 -7.21 -46.44
CA ASP A 170 -21.54 -8.15 -45.38
C ASP A 170 -22.69 -9.15 -45.18
N PRO A 171 -22.49 -10.30 -44.52
CA PRO A 171 -23.58 -11.24 -44.26
C PRO A 171 -24.79 -10.54 -43.59
N PRO A 172 -26.04 -10.94 -43.91
CA PRO A 172 -26.42 -12.22 -44.50
C PRO A 172 -26.45 -12.22 -46.04
N TYR A 173 -25.57 -13.02 -46.66
CA TYR A 173 -25.62 -13.25 -48.10
C TYR A 173 -26.83 -14.09 -48.47
N TYR A 174 -27.36 -13.86 -49.68
CA TYR A 174 -28.42 -14.67 -50.23
C TYR A 174 -27.84 -15.91 -50.93
N GLY A 175 -28.43 -17.08 -50.72
CA GLY A 175 -28.02 -18.32 -51.40
C GLY A 175 -29.15 -19.31 -51.56
N ASP A 176 -29.27 -19.90 -52.75
CA ASP A 176 -30.16 -21.01 -53.06
C ASP A 176 -29.44 -22.03 -53.97
N PRO A 177 -30.05 -23.19 -54.32
CA PRO A 177 -29.40 -24.20 -55.16
C PRO A 177 -29.01 -23.75 -56.57
N LEU A 178 -29.49 -22.59 -57.03
CA LEU A 178 -29.21 -22.03 -58.36
C LEU A 178 -28.17 -20.90 -58.32
N GLY A 179 -27.77 -20.42 -57.14
CA GLY A 179 -26.68 -19.45 -56.99
C GLY A 179 -26.72 -18.66 -55.67
N ALA A 180 -25.76 -17.75 -55.51
CA ALA A 180 -25.66 -16.89 -54.33
C ALA A 180 -25.33 -15.43 -54.70
N LEU A 181 -25.87 -14.48 -53.94
CA LEU A 181 -25.47 -13.07 -53.95
C LEU A 181 -24.52 -12.83 -52.78
N THR A 182 -23.26 -12.54 -53.10
CA THR A 182 -22.20 -12.41 -52.10
C THR A 182 -21.63 -10.99 -52.09
N LYS A 183 -20.65 -10.74 -51.22
CA LYS A 183 -19.84 -9.52 -51.26
C LYS A 183 -19.27 -9.23 -52.65
N LYS A 184 -18.91 -10.25 -53.44
CA LYS A 184 -18.41 -10.04 -54.80
C LYS A 184 -19.45 -9.36 -55.70
N ASP A 185 -20.73 -9.67 -55.53
CA ASP A 185 -21.80 -9.01 -56.26
C ASP A 185 -21.97 -7.56 -55.81
N PHE A 186 -21.86 -7.31 -54.50
CA PHE A 186 -21.88 -5.95 -53.96
C PHE A 186 -20.71 -5.12 -54.52
N ASP A 187 -19.49 -5.65 -54.41
CA ASP A 187 -18.26 -5.02 -54.86
C ASP A 187 -18.35 -4.67 -56.37
N ASN A 188 -18.99 -5.52 -57.18
CA ASN A 188 -19.15 -5.30 -58.62
C ASN A 188 -20.28 -4.32 -58.99
N LYS A 189 -21.38 -4.30 -58.24
CA LYS A 189 -22.64 -3.64 -58.67
C LYS A 189 -23.03 -2.45 -57.81
N CYS A 190 -22.78 -2.53 -56.51
CA CYS A 190 -23.19 -1.54 -55.52
C CYS A 190 -22.03 -0.61 -55.10
N GLN A 191 -20.77 -1.07 -55.20
CA GLN A 191 -19.63 -0.38 -54.59
C GLN A 191 -19.48 1.07 -55.05
N ARG A 192 -19.68 1.35 -56.35
CA ARG A 192 -19.63 2.73 -56.86
C ARG A 192 -20.64 3.65 -56.18
N ALA A 193 -21.88 3.18 -55.98
CA ALA A 193 -22.91 3.95 -55.30
C ALA A 193 -22.56 4.14 -53.82
N TYR A 194 -22.02 3.09 -53.17
CA TYR A 194 -21.56 3.16 -51.78
C TYR A 194 -20.43 4.17 -51.60
N ASP A 195 -19.43 4.15 -52.48
CA ASP A 195 -18.27 5.06 -52.43
C ASP A 195 -18.69 6.52 -52.61
N VAL A 196 -19.64 6.79 -53.52
CA VAL A 196 -20.21 8.13 -53.72
C VAL A 196 -20.95 8.60 -52.46
N MET A 197 -21.76 7.74 -51.86
CA MET A 197 -22.49 8.04 -50.62
C MET A 197 -21.54 8.31 -49.45
N VAL A 198 -20.48 7.50 -49.28
CA VAL A 198 -19.46 7.70 -48.25
C VAL A 198 -18.69 9.00 -48.48
N LYS A 199 -18.26 9.26 -49.72
CA LYS A 199 -17.56 10.50 -50.10
C LYS A 199 -18.39 11.75 -49.79
N ASN A 200 -19.70 11.66 -49.95
CA ASN A 200 -20.64 12.77 -49.70
C ASN A 200 -21.17 12.80 -48.24
N GLN A 201 -20.66 11.95 -47.34
CA GLN A 201 -21.08 11.89 -45.93
C GLN A 201 -22.59 11.61 -45.74
N LEU A 202 -23.21 10.90 -46.68
CA LEU A 202 -24.64 10.58 -46.64
C LEU A 202 -24.93 9.25 -45.93
N LYS A 203 -23.88 8.45 -45.64
CA LYS A 203 -23.99 7.10 -45.08
C LYS A 203 -24.85 7.05 -43.81
N ASP A 204 -24.69 7.99 -42.90
CA ASP A 204 -25.35 7.97 -41.58
C ASP A 204 -26.64 8.80 -41.53
N GLN A 205 -27.14 9.26 -42.68
CA GLN A 205 -28.43 9.95 -42.77
C GLN A 205 -29.59 8.95 -42.73
N ILE A 206 -30.67 9.31 -42.01
CA ILE A 206 -31.84 8.44 -41.80
C ILE A 206 -32.57 8.11 -43.12
N GLU A 207 -32.37 8.93 -44.15
CA GLU A 207 -33.01 8.83 -45.47
C GLU A 207 -32.80 7.47 -46.16
N TYR A 208 -31.68 6.79 -45.89
CA TYR A 208 -31.28 5.55 -46.55
C TYR A 208 -31.55 4.28 -45.71
N TYR A 209 -32.28 4.40 -44.60
CA TYR A 209 -32.62 3.26 -43.76
C TYR A 209 -33.84 2.50 -44.30
N TRP A 210 -33.67 1.22 -44.63
CA TRP A 210 -34.76 0.36 -45.04
C TRP A 210 -35.36 -0.35 -43.82
N PRO A 211 -36.69 -0.60 -43.75
CA PRO A 211 -37.30 -1.38 -42.67
C PRO A 211 -36.78 -2.83 -42.67
N TYR A 212 -35.62 -3.07 -42.06
CA TYR A 212 -34.97 -4.39 -42.07
C TYR A 212 -34.23 -4.74 -40.76
N GLY A 213 -34.58 -4.12 -39.63
CA GLY A 213 -34.10 -4.57 -38.31
C GLY A 213 -34.62 -5.97 -37.93
N THR A 214 -35.09 -6.16 -36.70
CA THR A 214 -35.68 -7.45 -36.25
C THR A 214 -36.86 -7.92 -37.12
N ASP A 215 -37.50 -7.00 -37.85
CA ASP A 215 -38.63 -7.24 -38.76
C ASP A 215 -38.24 -8.02 -40.03
N LEU A 216 -36.94 -8.02 -40.40
CA LEU A 216 -36.37 -8.79 -41.51
C LEU A 216 -36.78 -10.27 -41.40
N TYR A 217 -36.61 -10.85 -40.21
CA TYR A 217 -36.86 -12.26 -39.97
C TYR A 217 -38.35 -12.62 -39.81
N GLN A 218 -39.22 -11.61 -39.65
CA GLN A 218 -40.63 -11.80 -39.32
C GLN A 218 -41.57 -11.51 -40.51
N HIS A 219 -41.27 -10.50 -41.33
CA HIS A 219 -42.16 -10.06 -42.42
C HIS A 219 -41.47 -10.10 -43.78
N ARG A 220 -41.78 -11.15 -44.56
CA ARG A 220 -41.10 -11.47 -45.83
C ARG A 220 -41.40 -10.50 -46.99
N LEU A 221 -42.46 -9.69 -46.90
CA LEU A 221 -42.89 -8.72 -47.91
C LEU A 221 -43.54 -7.50 -47.24
N ILE A 222 -43.09 -6.29 -47.57
CA ILE A 222 -43.67 -5.02 -47.08
C ILE A 222 -44.20 -4.25 -48.30
N LYS A 223 -45.42 -3.69 -48.21
CA LYS A 223 -45.96 -2.84 -49.28
C LYS A 223 -45.29 -1.47 -49.24
N TYR A 224 -45.09 -0.83 -50.39
CA TYR A 224 -44.39 0.47 -50.43
C TYR A 224 -45.04 1.56 -49.56
N LYS A 225 -46.38 1.56 -49.44
CA LYS A 225 -47.14 2.49 -48.57
C LYS A 225 -46.96 2.24 -47.07
N GLU A 226 -46.38 1.11 -46.70
CA GLU A 226 -46.11 0.75 -45.31
C GLU A 226 -44.69 1.15 -44.89
N ILE A 227 -43.85 1.59 -45.82
CA ILE A 227 -42.45 1.97 -45.56
C ILE A 227 -42.40 3.19 -44.65
N GLY A 228 -42.99 4.32 -45.07
CA GLY A 228 -43.01 5.56 -44.30
C GLY A 228 -43.61 5.41 -42.89
N PRO A 229 -44.82 4.84 -42.73
CA PRO A 229 -45.44 4.63 -41.42
C PRO A 229 -44.66 3.70 -40.47
N ARG A 230 -43.89 2.73 -40.99
CA ARG A 230 -43.14 1.77 -40.16
C ARG A 230 -41.74 2.26 -39.79
N THR A 231 -41.09 3.04 -40.64
CA THR A 231 -39.71 3.49 -40.40
C THR A 231 -39.60 4.96 -40.04
N GLY A 232 -40.65 5.74 -40.25
CA GLY A 232 -40.57 7.20 -40.24
C GLY A 232 -39.84 7.78 -41.47
N SER A 233 -39.35 6.95 -42.40
CA SER A 233 -38.64 7.39 -43.61
C SER A 233 -39.55 7.37 -44.82
N TYR A 234 -40.10 8.55 -45.15
CA TYR A 234 -40.93 8.75 -46.34
C TYR A 234 -40.10 8.91 -47.63
N PHE A 235 -38.76 9.07 -47.52
CA PHE A 235 -37.88 9.25 -48.67
C PHE A 235 -37.94 8.10 -49.69
N ILE A 236 -37.91 6.86 -49.19
CA ILE A 236 -38.00 5.65 -50.04
C ILE A 236 -39.40 5.57 -50.67
N GLU A 237 -40.44 5.86 -49.90
CA GLU A 237 -41.82 5.85 -50.38
C GLU A 237 -42.02 6.88 -51.50
N ASP A 238 -41.56 8.11 -51.30
CA ASP A 238 -41.69 9.20 -52.25
C ASP A 238 -40.81 9.01 -53.49
N GLY A 239 -39.60 8.46 -53.32
CA GLY A 239 -38.74 8.05 -54.43
C GLY A 239 -39.42 7.01 -55.32
N ILE A 240 -40.06 6.00 -54.73
CA ILE A 240 -40.85 5.00 -55.47
C ILE A 240 -42.09 5.64 -56.12
N LYS A 241 -42.80 6.55 -55.45
CA LYS A 241 -43.95 7.26 -56.06
C LYS A 241 -43.52 8.08 -57.28
N ALA A 242 -42.40 8.79 -57.19
CA ALA A 242 -41.93 9.71 -58.23
C ALA A 242 -41.28 8.99 -59.43
N SER A 243 -40.44 7.99 -59.17
CA SER A 243 -39.60 7.35 -60.19
C SER A 243 -39.88 5.85 -60.40
N GLY A 244 -40.90 5.32 -59.73
CA GLY A 244 -41.25 3.90 -59.78
C GLY A 244 -40.15 3.01 -59.20
N LYS A 245 -40.13 1.73 -59.60
CA LYS A 245 -39.11 0.76 -59.15
C LYS A 245 -37.68 1.16 -59.53
N ARG A 246 -37.49 2.07 -60.51
CA ARG A 246 -36.15 2.52 -60.93
C ARG A 246 -35.38 3.23 -59.83
N PHE A 247 -36.08 3.84 -58.87
CA PHE A 247 -35.47 4.50 -57.72
C PHE A 247 -34.62 3.56 -56.85
N MET A 248 -34.94 2.27 -56.84
CA MET A 248 -34.23 1.29 -56.00
C MET A 248 -32.91 0.81 -56.61
N PHE A 249 -32.72 0.95 -57.93
CA PHE A 249 -31.55 0.39 -58.61
C PHE A 249 -30.34 1.31 -58.49
N ALA A 250 -29.28 0.81 -57.87
CA ALA A 250 -28.05 1.55 -57.66
C ALA A 250 -27.43 2.07 -58.97
N GLU A 251 -27.61 1.38 -60.10
CA GLU A 251 -27.08 1.82 -61.39
C GLU A 251 -27.77 3.07 -61.93
N THR A 252 -29.05 3.29 -61.57
CA THR A 252 -29.83 4.44 -62.07
C THR A 252 -29.98 5.55 -61.05
N SER A 253 -30.13 5.22 -59.77
CA SER A 253 -30.36 6.19 -58.71
C SER A 253 -29.13 6.48 -57.84
N LEU A 254 -28.08 5.67 -57.96
CA LEU A 254 -26.89 5.72 -57.09
C LEU A 254 -27.21 5.60 -55.59
N ASN A 255 -28.33 4.97 -55.25
CA ASN A 255 -28.75 4.75 -53.88
C ASN A 255 -28.17 3.46 -53.30
N VAL A 256 -27.71 3.53 -52.05
CA VAL A 256 -27.42 2.39 -51.18
C VAL A 256 -28.27 2.54 -49.92
N PHE A 257 -28.79 1.43 -49.42
CA PHE A 257 -29.65 1.38 -48.25
C PHE A 257 -28.95 0.65 -47.10
N PHE A 258 -29.50 0.76 -45.89
CA PHE A 258 -28.99 0.12 -44.69
C PHE A 258 -30.08 -0.65 -43.97
N SER A 259 -29.75 -1.84 -43.46
CA SER A 259 -30.69 -2.67 -42.70
C SER A 259 -30.69 -2.39 -41.21
N GLU A 260 -29.64 -1.78 -40.66
CA GLU A 260 -29.51 -1.51 -39.23
C GLU A 260 -29.11 -0.05 -38.95
N ARG A 261 -29.79 0.56 -37.96
CA ARG A 261 -29.44 1.86 -37.39
C ARG A 261 -29.02 1.65 -35.94
N VAL A 262 -27.74 1.90 -35.66
CA VAL A 262 -27.25 1.92 -34.28
C VAL A 262 -27.61 3.29 -33.68
N PRO A 263 -28.34 3.34 -32.55
CA PRO A 263 -28.70 4.59 -31.90
C PRO A 263 -27.48 5.31 -31.35
N ASP A 264 -27.63 6.60 -31.04
CA ASP A 264 -26.58 7.37 -30.40
C ASP A 264 -26.30 6.83 -29.00
N GLN A 265 -25.01 6.77 -28.65
CA GLN A 265 -24.57 6.45 -27.30
C GLN A 265 -24.02 7.73 -26.67
N PRO A 266 -24.68 8.29 -25.64
CA PRO A 266 -24.18 9.49 -24.99
C PRO A 266 -22.83 9.23 -24.30
N PRO A 267 -21.97 10.26 -24.19
CA PRO A 267 -20.73 10.15 -23.44
C PRO A 267 -21.04 9.83 -21.97
N ARG A 268 -20.21 8.99 -21.35
CA ARG A 268 -20.39 8.57 -19.96
C ARG A 268 -19.05 8.39 -19.25
N THR A 269 -19.10 8.42 -17.93
CA THR A 269 -17.95 8.14 -17.08
C THR A 269 -18.21 6.87 -16.30
N GLU A 270 -17.29 5.91 -16.40
CA GLU A 270 -17.37 4.64 -15.67
C GLU A 270 -16.25 4.56 -14.64
N SER A 271 -16.55 4.01 -13.45
CA SER A 271 -15.52 3.71 -12.45
C SER A 271 -14.95 2.32 -12.69
N ASN A 272 -13.65 2.23 -12.86
CA ASN A 272 -12.92 0.97 -12.99
C ASN A 272 -12.00 0.78 -11.78
N THR A 273 -12.03 -0.42 -11.19
CA THR A 273 -11.16 -0.79 -10.06
C THR A 273 -10.15 -1.82 -10.51
N THR A 274 -8.87 -1.54 -10.29
CA THR A 274 -7.76 -2.41 -10.71
C THR A 274 -6.78 -2.58 -9.56
N SER A 275 -6.30 -3.81 -9.37
CA SER A 275 -5.30 -4.13 -8.35
C SER A 275 -3.90 -3.77 -8.85
N HIS A 276 -3.13 -3.11 -8.01
CA HIS A 276 -1.74 -2.70 -8.27
C HIS A 276 -0.84 -3.12 -7.12
N ASP A 277 0.30 -3.73 -7.46
CA ASP A 277 1.34 -4.07 -6.51
C ASP A 277 2.41 -2.98 -6.47
N TYR A 278 2.70 -2.49 -5.28
CA TYR A 278 3.79 -1.55 -5.02
C TYR A 278 4.84 -2.22 -4.15
N ASN A 279 6.09 -2.18 -4.59
CA ASN A 279 7.24 -2.74 -3.87
C ASN A 279 8.26 -1.65 -3.56
N MET A 280 8.95 -1.78 -2.44
CA MET A 280 10.05 -0.91 -2.02
C MET A 280 11.24 -1.77 -1.59
N ASP A 281 12.43 -1.38 -2.04
CA ASP A 281 13.73 -1.91 -1.58
C ASP A 281 14.75 -0.76 -1.71
N GLU A 282 14.79 0.09 -0.69
CA GLU A 282 15.53 1.36 -0.70
C GLU A 282 16.54 1.40 0.44
N ASN A 283 17.80 1.72 0.12
CA ASN A 283 18.87 1.87 1.09
C ASN A 283 19.26 3.35 1.24
N CYS A 284 19.47 3.79 2.47
CA CYS A 284 19.90 5.13 2.82
C CYS A 284 21.08 5.08 3.79
N THR A 285 22.20 5.66 3.40
CA THR A 285 23.42 5.81 4.22
C THR A 285 23.64 7.24 4.71
N SER A 286 22.78 8.18 4.28
CA SER A 286 22.77 9.56 4.75
C SER A 286 22.35 9.64 6.22
N SER A 287 22.84 10.64 6.95
CA SER A 287 22.40 10.94 8.33
C SER A 287 20.92 11.32 8.42
N LYS A 288 20.29 11.66 7.28
CA LYS A 288 18.85 11.91 7.14
C LYS A 288 18.30 11.01 6.03
N CYS A 289 17.37 10.15 6.40
CA CYS A 289 16.67 9.22 5.50
C CYS A 289 15.20 9.58 5.43
N SER A 290 14.60 9.47 4.25
CA SER A 290 13.18 9.75 4.02
C SER A 290 12.61 8.63 3.16
N PHE A 291 11.55 7.97 3.64
CA PHE A 291 10.88 6.88 2.95
C PHE A 291 9.41 7.21 2.76
N VAL A 292 8.92 7.07 1.53
CA VAL A 292 7.53 7.35 1.15
C VAL A 292 6.79 6.05 0.87
N PHE A 293 5.83 5.71 1.71
CA PHE A 293 5.07 4.47 1.59
C PHE A 293 3.87 4.67 0.65
N PRO A 294 3.75 3.85 -0.41
CA PRO A 294 2.70 4.00 -1.40
C PRO A 294 1.32 3.72 -0.81
N THR A 295 0.35 4.61 -1.10
CA THR A 295 -1.05 4.52 -0.66
C THR A 295 -2.04 4.33 -1.82
N GLY A 296 -1.53 4.17 -3.05
CA GLY A 296 -2.29 4.09 -4.31
C GLY A 296 -2.38 5.42 -5.06
N LYS A 297 -2.61 5.34 -6.37
CA LYS A 297 -2.72 6.48 -7.30
C LYS A 297 -4.11 6.67 -7.89
N GLY A 298 -5.10 5.89 -7.45
CA GLY A 298 -6.49 6.00 -7.86
C GLY A 298 -7.09 7.37 -7.57
N ASN A 299 -7.77 7.96 -8.55
CA ASN A 299 -8.36 9.30 -8.40
C ASN A 299 -9.67 9.30 -7.58
N VAL A 300 -10.39 8.17 -7.56
CA VAL A 300 -11.68 8.04 -6.86
C VAL A 300 -11.54 7.33 -5.53
N GLY A 301 -10.67 6.33 -5.43
CA GLY A 301 -10.45 5.58 -4.20
C GLY A 301 -9.24 4.66 -4.29
N ASN A 302 -8.66 4.36 -3.12
CA ASN A 302 -7.52 3.47 -2.97
C ASN A 302 -7.77 2.58 -1.77
N ASN A 303 -7.86 1.27 -1.95
CA ASN A 303 -8.14 0.33 -0.85
C ASN A 303 -6.98 -0.65 -0.70
N ILE A 304 -6.38 -0.71 0.49
CA ILE A 304 -5.27 -1.64 0.77
C ILE A 304 -5.78 -3.09 0.87
N LEU A 305 -5.13 -4.03 0.18
CA LEU A 305 -5.39 -5.46 0.31
C LEU A 305 -4.54 -6.11 1.41
N SER A 306 -4.85 -7.36 1.75
CA SER A 306 -4.20 -8.11 2.82
C SER A 306 -2.70 -8.31 2.60
N GLY A 307 -1.92 -8.34 3.68
CA GLY A 307 -0.49 -8.68 3.64
C GLY A 307 0.44 -7.49 3.36
N SER A 308 -0.05 -6.27 3.57
CA SER A 308 0.66 -5.04 3.18
C SER A 308 1.49 -4.46 4.33
N GLY A 309 2.78 -4.27 4.09
CA GLY A 309 3.66 -3.67 5.08
C GLY A 309 5.11 -3.53 4.63
N PHE A 310 5.81 -2.65 5.35
CA PHE A 310 7.19 -2.29 5.12
C PHE A 310 7.98 -2.42 6.43
N LEU A 311 9.22 -2.82 6.29
CA LEU A 311 10.20 -2.89 7.37
C LEU A 311 11.36 -1.96 7.02
N VAL A 312 11.57 -0.99 7.89
CA VAL A 312 12.76 -0.14 7.88
C VAL A 312 13.72 -0.67 8.94
N LYS A 313 14.81 -1.30 8.50
CA LYS A 313 15.89 -1.79 9.36
C LYS A 313 16.93 -0.71 9.54
N LEU A 314 17.24 -0.35 10.78
CA LEU A 314 18.33 0.56 11.10
C LEU A 314 19.58 -0.24 11.47
N ASN A 315 20.75 0.18 10.98
CA ASN A 315 22.03 -0.43 11.34
C ASN A 315 22.39 -0.20 12.81
N ASN A 316 21.94 0.93 13.36
CA ASN A 316 22.03 1.26 14.77
C ASN A 316 20.84 2.13 15.19
N ARG A 317 20.58 2.24 16.48
CA ARG A 317 19.44 3.00 17.03
C ARG A 317 19.82 4.35 17.62
N ASN A 318 20.94 4.93 17.18
CA ASN A 318 21.35 6.28 17.57
C ASN A 318 20.57 7.36 16.80
N ILE A 319 19.26 7.33 16.97
CA ILE A 319 18.29 8.24 16.34
C ILE A 319 18.34 9.59 17.07
N THR A 320 18.36 10.68 16.30
CA THR A 320 18.27 12.06 16.82
C THR A 320 16.90 12.67 16.60
N SER A 321 16.23 12.32 15.49
CA SER A 321 14.84 12.63 15.27
C SER A 321 14.13 11.59 14.38
N LEU A 322 12.85 11.43 14.61
CA LEU A 322 11.94 10.58 13.84
C LEU A 322 10.70 11.40 13.53
N THR A 323 10.23 11.42 12.28
CA THR A 323 9.00 12.14 11.92
C THR A 323 8.14 11.26 11.03
N LEU A 324 6.92 10.96 11.47
CA LEU A 324 5.88 10.36 10.65
C LEU A 324 4.96 11.47 10.16
N ASN A 325 4.83 11.59 8.85
CA ASN A 325 3.92 12.51 8.20
C ASN A 325 2.83 11.72 7.48
N VAL A 326 1.57 12.08 7.73
CA VAL A 326 0.40 11.60 6.98
C VAL A 326 -0.15 12.79 6.23
N PHE A 327 0.06 12.81 4.92
CA PHE A 327 -0.46 13.84 4.03
C PHE A 327 -1.83 13.43 3.51
N ALA A 328 -2.78 14.33 3.68
CA ALA A 328 -4.14 14.16 3.21
C ALA A 328 -4.49 15.25 2.20
N LYS A 329 -5.52 15.02 1.38
CA LYS A 329 -5.94 15.99 0.34
C LYS A 329 -6.14 17.41 0.86
N ASN A 330 -6.64 17.54 2.11
CA ASN A 330 -6.95 18.82 2.76
C ASN A 330 -6.24 19.00 4.11
N GLY A 331 -5.02 18.49 4.27
CA GLY A 331 -4.29 18.65 5.52
C GLY A 331 -3.06 17.77 5.65
N GLN A 332 -2.35 17.94 6.75
CA GLN A 332 -1.20 17.12 7.12
C GLN A 332 -1.23 16.89 8.63
N GLN A 333 -0.90 15.67 9.03
CA GLN A 333 -0.72 15.33 10.43
C GLN A 333 0.69 14.81 10.63
N THR A 334 1.35 15.32 11.66
CA THR A 334 2.76 15.07 11.91
C THR A 334 2.95 14.57 13.33
N TRP A 335 3.61 13.43 13.45
CA TRP A 335 4.15 12.93 14.71
C TRP A 335 5.67 13.06 14.64
N LYS A 336 6.24 13.91 15.47
CA LYS A 336 7.68 14.18 15.52
C LYS A 336 8.21 13.72 16.87
N TRP A 337 9.31 12.98 16.85
CA TRP A 337 10.09 12.63 18.03
C TRP A 337 11.48 13.20 17.91
N GLU A 338 11.96 13.88 18.93
CA GLU A 338 13.29 14.50 18.92
C GLU A 338 13.99 14.40 20.28
N LEU A 339 15.31 14.33 20.25
CA LEU A 339 16.12 14.51 21.44
C LEU A 339 15.92 15.92 21.98
N LYS A 340 15.67 16.04 23.28
CA LYS A 340 15.54 17.33 23.93
C LYS A 340 16.90 17.98 24.18
N ASP A 341 17.82 17.20 24.73
CA ASP A 341 19.18 17.64 25.07
C ASP A 341 20.13 16.44 25.23
N ASP A 342 21.40 16.77 25.43
CA ASP A 342 22.50 15.82 25.61
C ASP A 342 22.48 15.07 26.95
N ASN A 343 21.61 15.43 27.89
CA ASN A 343 21.44 14.70 29.16
C ASN A 343 20.36 13.61 29.04
N HIS A 344 19.45 13.72 28.07
CA HIS A 344 18.38 12.76 27.80
C HIS A 344 18.64 11.96 26.52
N ARG A 345 19.90 11.54 26.31
CA ARG A 345 20.35 10.95 25.04
C ARG A 345 19.53 9.73 24.61
N ASN A 346 18.89 9.01 25.52
CA ASN A 346 18.13 7.80 25.20
C ASN A 346 16.65 8.05 24.92
N ASP A 347 16.13 9.25 25.19
CA ASP A 347 14.70 9.54 25.12
C ASP A 347 14.39 10.52 23.98
N LEU A 348 13.57 10.06 23.03
CA LEU A 348 12.97 10.92 22.02
C LEU A 348 11.60 11.40 22.47
N TYR A 349 11.45 12.71 22.62
CA TYR A 349 10.23 13.34 23.09
C TYR A 349 9.23 13.54 21.96
N ALA A 350 7.99 13.12 22.18
CA ALA A 350 6.92 13.23 21.19
C ALA A 350 6.30 14.64 21.17
N LEU A 351 6.19 15.17 19.96
CA LEU A 351 5.43 16.35 19.59
C LEU A 351 4.49 15.97 18.45
N TYR A 352 3.26 16.46 18.49
CA TYR A 352 2.28 16.20 17.43
C TYR A 352 1.59 17.48 17.00
N SER A 353 1.35 17.60 15.69
CA SER A 353 0.65 18.74 15.11
C SER A 353 -0.35 18.25 14.06
N PHE A 354 -1.50 18.92 14.03
CA PHE A 354 -2.59 18.63 13.10
C PHE A 354 -2.91 19.88 12.30
N GLY A 355 -2.68 19.83 10.99
CA GLY A 355 -3.04 20.88 10.04
C GLY A 355 -4.21 20.43 9.15
N GLY A 356 -5.20 21.30 8.97
CA GLY A 356 -6.33 21.06 8.07
C GLY A 356 -7.53 20.37 8.73
N SER A 357 -8.53 20.03 7.91
CA SER A 357 -9.81 19.47 8.35
C SER A 357 -9.84 17.94 8.41
N TYR A 358 -8.93 17.28 7.69
CA TYR A 358 -8.80 15.82 7.72
C TYR A 358 -8.08 15.36 9.00
N ARG A 359 -8.67 14.41 9.73
CA ARG A 359 -8.10 13.87 10.97
C ARG A 359 -8.11 12.35 10.93
N ILE A 360 -6.97 11.76 11.31
CA ILE A 360 -6.83 10.30 11.48
C ILE A 360 -7.02 10.03 12.97
N GLU A 361 -7.84 9.04 13.29
CA GLU A 361 -8.12 8.73 14.70
C GLU A 361 -7.09 7.76 15.27
N GLY A 362 -6.97 7.73 16.59
CA GLY A 362 -6.18 6.70 17.26
C GLY A 362 -6.82 5.32 17.13
N SER A 363 -6.02 4.27 17.15
CA SER A 363 -6.52 2.89 17.16
C SER A 363 -6.70 2.36 18.59
N PHE A 364 -7.37 1.21 18.72
CA PHE A 364 -7.32 0.45 19.97
C PHE A 364 -6.00 -0.33 20.08
N PRO A 365 -5.51 -0.64 21.30
CA PRO A 365 -4.39 -1.56 21.46
C PRO A 365 -4.67 -2.89 20.77
N LYS A 366 -3.72 -3.37 19.96
CA LYS A 366 -3.87 -4.62 19.22
C LYS A 366 -3.90 -5.81 20.19
N SER A 367 -4.49 -6.93 19.77
CA SER A 367 -4.63 -8.12 20.62
C SER A 367 -3.31 -8.86 20.86
N ASP A 368 -2.31 -8.63 20.02
CA ASP A 368 -0.96 -9.19 20.10
C ASP A 368 0.02 -8.33 20.92
N ASP A 369 -0.40 -7.14 21.37
CA ASP A 369 0.38 -6.29 22.27
C ASP A 369 0.60 -7.01 23.63
N PRO A 370 1.87 -7.24 24.04
CA PRO A 370 2.19 -7.90 25.31
C PRO A 370 1.57 -7.23 26.55
N TYR A 371 1.45 -5.89 26.58
CA TYR A 371 0.77 -5.19 27.68
C TYR A 371 -0.74 -5.46 27.66
N ASN A 372 -1.33 -5.58 26.47
CA ASN A 372 -2.74 -5.91 26.34
C ASN A 372 -3.03 -7.36 26.77
N ILE A 373 -2.20 -8.31 26.31
CA ILE A 373 -2.27 -9.74 26.68
C ILE A 373 -2.15 -9.90 28.20
N ALA A 374 -1.16 -9.22 28.81
CA ALA A 374 -0.96 -9.23 30.25
C ALA A 374 -2.03 -8.46 31.04
N GLY A 375 -2.95 -7.77 30.35
CA GLY A 375 -4.04 -7.04 30.99
C GLY A 375 -3.59 -5.79 31.74
N PHE A 376 -2.48 -5.16 31.34
CA PHE A 376 -1.91 -4.03 32.07
C PHE A 376 -2.62 -2.69 31.81
N TYR A 377 -3.28 -2.50 30.66
CA TYR A 377 -3.99 -1.25 30.40
C TYR A 377 -5.18 -1.04 31.35
N VAL A 378 -5.28 0.17 31.93
CA VAL A 378 -6.41 0.58 32.79
C VAL A 378 -7.70 0.66 31.97
N ASP A 379 -7.62 1.24 30.78
CA ASP A 379 -8.75 1.38 29.86
C ASP A 379 -8.38 0.88 28.47
N LYS A 380 -8.99 -0.25 28.07
CA LYS A 380 -8.83 -0.86 26.75
C LYS A 380 -9.88 -0.39 25.73
N LYS A 381 -10.85 0.42 26.16
CA LYS A 381 -12.01 0.86 25.37
C LYS A 381 -11.90 2.29 24.89
N THR A 382 -10.82 2.99 25.22
CA THR A 382 -10.53 4.33 24.70
C THR A 382 -9.46 4.22 23.60
N PRO A 383 -9.75 4.68 22.36
CA PRO A 383 -8.78 4.68 21.28
C PRO A 383 -7.67 5.71 21.54
N GLY A 384 -6.46 5.43 21.05
CA GLY A 384 -5.32 6.32 21.18
C GLY A 384 -4.22 5.98 20.19
N PHE A 385 -3.33 6.93 19.96
CA PHE A 385 -2.22 6.73 19.02
C PHE A 385 -1.13 5.82 19.58
N TYR A 386 -0.99 5.67 20.89
CA TYR A 386 0.19 5.05 21.49
C TYR A 386 -0.16 3.80 22.29
N SER A 387 0.67 2.77 22.15
CA SER A 387 0.60 1.51 22.88
C SER A 387 2.02 0.97 23.17
N GLY A 388 2.13 -0.03 24.05
CA GLY A 388 3.36 -0.64 24.48
C GLY A 388 4.20 0.30 25.35
N THR A 389 5.50 0.39 25.08
CA THR A 389 6.43 1.26 25.83
C THR A 389 6.12 2.76 25.68
N LEU A 390 5.24 3.14 24.74
CA LEU A 390 4.91 4.54 24.42
C LEU A 390 3.74 5.10 25.23
N VAL A 391 3.08 4.29 26.06
CA VAL A 391 2.04 4.81 26.98
C VAL A 391 2.67 5.45 28.21
N THR A 392 1.90 6.26 28.94
CA THR A 392 2.33 6.73 30.25
C THR A 392 2.15 5.64 31.29
N ARG A 393 2.95 5.68 32.36
CA ARG A 393 2.74 4.79 33.52
C ARG A 393 1.32 4.87 34.10
N SER A 394 0.67 6.04 34.05
CA SER A 394 -0.72 6.25 34.49
C SER A 394 -1.76 5.51 33.64
N ALA A 395 -1.43 5.10 32.41
CA ALA A 395 -2.29 4.29 31.57
C ALA A 395 -2.25 2.79 31.93
N LEU A 396 -1.36 2.39 32.86
CA LEU A 396 -1.21 1.02 33.34
C LEU A 396 -1.78 0.84 34.75
N ASN A 397 -2.37 -0.32 35.00
CA ASN A 397 -2.95 -0.69 36.29
C ASN A 397 -1.88 -1.18 37.29
N THR A 398 -2.29 -1.42 38.53
CA THR A 398 -1.39 -1.86 39.60
C THR A 398 -0.86 -3.29 39.40
N THR A 399 -1.53 -4.12 38.60
CA THR A 399 -1.04 -5.46 38.23
C THR A 399 0.28 -5.37 37.46
N TYR A 400 0.51 -4.27 36.75
CA TYR A 400 1.81 -3.98 36.16
C TYR A 400 2.94 -3.94 37.19
N THR A 401 2.68 -3.73 38.48
CA THR A 401 3.71 -3.80 39.54
C THR A 401 3.79 -5.16 40.25
N ASN A 402 2.91 -6.11 39.89
CA ASN A 402 2.78 -7.41 40.55
C ASN A 402 3.27 -8.55 39.62
N PHE A 403 4.57 -8.80 39.66
CA PHE A 403 5.28 -9.61 38.66
C PHE A 403 5.47 -11.09 39.02
N ASN A 404 4.93 -11.54 40.16
CA ASN A 404 5.02 -12.93 40.59
C ASN A 404 4.23 -13.91 39.70
N LYS A 405 3.51 -13.41 38.67
CA LYS A 405 2.64 -14.19 37.77
C LYS A 405 2.85 -13.91 36.28
N VAL A 406 3.68 -12.94 35.90
CA VAL A 406 3.81 -12.47 34.51
C VAL A 406 5.27 -12.08 34.22
N THR A 407 5.76 -12.38 33.01
CA THR A 407 7.09 -11.97 32.54
C THR A 407 7.27 -10.45 32.66
N PRO A 408 8.34 -9.94 33.31
CA PRO A 408 8.59 -8.51 33.38
C PRO A 408 8.82 -7.94 31.99
N LEU A 409 8.14 -6.82 31.70
CA LEU A 409 8.28 -6.05 30.47
C LEU A 409 8.96 -4.71 30.79
N SER A 410 9.56 -4.07 29.76
CA SER A 410 10.13 -2.72 29.85
C SER A 410 9.19 -1.74 30.55
N LEU A 411 9.73 -0.76 31.27
CA LEU A 411 8.95 0.37 31.75
C LEU A 411 8.50 1.25 30.57
N PRO A 412 7.22 1.68 30.57
CA PRO A 412 6.77 2.70 29.64
C PRO A 412 7.47 4.03 29.88
N ALA A 413 7.45 4.89 28.87
CA ALA A 413 7.99 6.23 28.96
C ALA A 413 7.30 7.08 30.03
N VAL A 414 8.04 8.06 30.56
CA VAL A 414 7.52 9.05 31.52
C VAL A 414 6.44 9.91 30.86
N GLN A 415 6.67 10.32 29.61
CA GLN A 415 5.75 11.12 28.82
C GLN A 415 5.06 10.29 27.75
N LYS A 416 3.76 10.57 27.53
CA LYS A 416 2.95 9.93 26.49
C LYS A 416 3.61 10.08 25.12
N GLY A 417 3.78 8.97 24.42
CA GLY A 417 4.32 8.90 23.08
C GLY A 417 5.85 8.98 22.99
N ALA A 418 6.56 9.28 24.09
CA ALA A 418 8.02 9.36 24.05
C ALA A 418 8.62 7.96 23.84
N ILE A 419 9.74 7.91 23.12
CA ILE A 419 10.43 6.67 22.76
C ILE A 419 11.72 6.62 23.55
N ASN A 420 11.87 5.61 24.40
CA ASN A 420 13.17 5.29 24.99
C ASN A 420 13.88 4.27 24.07
N LEU A 421 14.98 4.69 23.47
CA LEU A 421 15.71 3.93 22.44
C LEU A 421 16.36 2.66 23.01
N VAL A 422 16.70 2.63 24.31
CA VAL A 422 17.36 1.46 24.92
C VAL A 422 16.37 0.44 25.47
N ASN A 423 15.11 0.83 25.67
CA ASN A 423 14.08 -0.01 26.28
C ASN A 423 12.90 -0.35 25.35
N THR A 424 12.86 0.26 24.17
CA THR A 424 11.93 -0.08 23.10
C THR A 424 12.66 -0.93 22.08
N ASP A 425 12.24 -2.18 21.92
CA ASP A 425 12.87 -3.14 21.01
C ASP A 425 12.73 -2.70 19.55
N SER A 426 11.50 -2.43 19.14
CA SER A 426 11.11 -2.06 17.79
C SER A 426 9.89 -1.14 17.81
N LEU A 427 9.65 -0.44 16.70
CA LEU A 427 8.47 0.41 16.51
C LEU A 427 7.58 -0.17 15.44
N THR A 428 6.27 -0.04 15.62
CA THR A 428 5.29 -0.39 14.59
C THR A 428 4.27 0.73 14.43
N PHE A 429 4.26 1.32 13.25
CA PHE A 429 3.21 2.22 12.78
C PHE A 429 2.19 1.38 12.02
N THR A 430 0.93 1.38 12.46
CA THR A 430 -0.16 0.68 11.79
C THR A 430 -1.19 1.68 11.33
N VAL A 431 -1.42 1.75 10.02
CA VAL A 431 -2.59 2.42 9.47
C VAL A 431 -3.70 1.39 9.36
N GLY A 432 -4.74 1.54 10.18
CA GLY A 432 -5.81 0.58 10.33
C GLY A 432 -7.17 1.13 9.93
N THR A 433 -8.20 0.29 10.01
CA THR A 433 -9.59 0.68 9.74
C THR A 433 -10.35 0.87 11.05
N GLY A 434 -10.84 2.09 11.27
CA GLY A 434 -11.65 2.48 12.41
C GLY A 434 -13.15 2.31 12.18
N LYS A 435 -13.97 3.00 13.00
CA LYS A 435 -15.43 3.00 12.84
C LYS A 435 -15.80 3.61 11.49
N ASN A 436 -16.82 3.05 10.83
CA ASN A 436 -17.33 3.51 9.53
C ASN A 436 -16.28 3.52 8.40
N GLY A 437 -15.20 2.75 8.51
CA GLY A 437 -14.16 2.69 7.48
C GLY A 437 -13.14 3.83 7.53
N ALA A 438 -13.25 4.76 8.50
CA ALA A 438 -12.30 5.85 8.65
C ALA A 438 -10.90 5.30 8.99
N PRO A 439 -9.81 5.80 8.38
CA PRO A 439 -8.48 5.34 8.71
C PRO A 439 -8.10 5.73 10.13
N THR A 440 -7.31 4.87 10.75
CA THR A 440 -6.77 5.04 12.12
C THR A 440 -5.26 4.89 12.09
N LEU A 441 -4.59 5.47 13.09
CA LEU A 441 -3.17 5.29 13.32
C LEU A 441 -2.93 4.69 14.70
N GLY A 442 -2.19 3.59 14.72
CA GLY A 442 -1.58 3.02 15.92
C GLY A 442 -0.06 3.12 15.85
N VAL A 443 0.56 3.57 16.92
CA VAL A 443 2.00 3.61 17.13
C VAL A 443 2.31 2.73 18.33
N PHE A 444 3.01 1.63 18.09
CA PHE A 444 3.32 0.62 19.08
C PHE A 444 4.82 0.56 19.31
N GLY A 445 5.25 0.72 20.56
CA GLY A 445 6.61 0.44 20.99
C GLY A 445 6.69 -0.95 21.60
N GLN A 446 7.35 -1.88 20.92
CA GLN A 446 7.52 -3.24 21.40
C GLN A 446 8.37 -3.24 22.68
N PRO A 447 7.87 -3.77 23.81
CA PRO A 447 8.68 -3.91 25.01
C PRO A 447 9.71 -5.02 24.88
N LEU A 448 10.82 -4.84 25.60
CA LEU A 448 11.71 -5.93 25.95
C LEU A 448 11.02 -6.86 26.96
N LYS A 449 11.33 -8.15 26.84
CA LYS A 449 10.92 -9.19 27.78
C LYS A 449 12.14 -9.60 28.57
N PHE A 450 12.02 -9.58 29.90
CA PHE A 450 13.14 -9.89 30.79
C PHE A 450 12.99 -11.29 31.37
N ALA A 451 14.11 -11.99 31.47
CA ALA A 451 14.22 -13.33 32.04
C ALA A 451 15.24 -13.33 33.19
N PRO A 452 15.12 -14.25 34.16
CA PRO A 452 16.09 -14.35 35.25
C PRO A 452 17.46 -14.74 34.69
N LEU A 453 18.51 -14.17 35.27
CA LEU A 453 19.88 -14.56 34.96
C LEU A 453 20.24 -15.78 35.80
N SER A 454 20.65 -16.87 35.15
CA SER A 454 21.10 -18.09 35.82
C SER A 454 22.55 -18.39 35.51
N VAL A 455 23.33 -18.77 36.53
CA VAL A 455 24.71 -19.25 36.41
C VAL A 455 24.78 -20.63 37.04
N ASN A 456 25.28 -21.62 36.30
CA ASN A 456 25.36 -23.02 36.75
C ASN A 456 24.01 -23.56 37.26
N GLY A 457 22.90 -23.21 36.60
CA GLY A 457 21.55 -23.65 36.97
C GLY A 457 20.96 -23.00 38.22
N LYS A 458 21.66 -22.03 38.83
CA LYS A 458 21.13 -21.23 39.95
C LYS A 458 20.84 -19.82 39.49
N GLU A 459 19.67 -19.31 39.87
CA GLU A 459 19.31 -17.91 39.64
C GLU A 459 20.26 -17.01 40.45
N VAL A 460 20.92 -16.09 39.75
CA VAL A 460 21.84 -15.09 40.34
C VAL A 460 21.27 -13.68 40.32
N ALA A 461 20.25 -13.43 39.49
CA ALA A 461 19.46 -12.21 39.49
C ALA A 461 18.07 -12.52 38.93
N SER A 462 17.03 -11.99 39.56
CA SER A 462 15.66 -12.20 39.07
C SER A 462 15.42 -11.40 37.79
N ALA A 463 14.39 -11.78 37.02
CA ALA A 463 14.00 -11.00 35.84
C ALA A 463 13.66 -9.53 36.17
N MET A 464 13.24 -9.27 37.41
CA MET A 464 12.98 -7.93 37.91
C MET A 464 14.27 -7.16 38.13
N ASP A 465 15.28 -7.79 38.72
CA ASP A 465 16.59 -7.19 38.96
C ASP A 465 17.29 -6.88 37.63
N VAL A 466 17.19 -7.79 36.66
CA VAL A 466 17.70 -7.57 35.30
C VAL A 466 16.99 -6.37 34.66
N ARG A 467 15.65 -6.31 34.70
CA ARG A 467 14.91 -5.16 34.16
C ARG A 467 15.31 -3.85 34.85
N ASN A 468 15.34 -3.84 36.16
CA ASN A 468 15.61 -2.61 36.92
C ASN A 468 17.04 -2.12 36.68
N ALA A 469 17.99 -3.00 36.32
CA ALA A 469 19.33 -2.58 35.89
C ALA A 469 19.32 -1.75 34.59
N CYS A 470 18.22 -1.70 33.83
CA CYS A 470 18.09 -0.85 32.64
C CYS A 470 17.75 0.60 32.86
N TYR A 471 17.35 0.96 34.07
CA TYR A 471 16.82 2.27 34.42
C TYR A 471 17.62 2.84 35.58
#